data_AF-A0A519VU25-F1
#
_entry.id   AF-A0A519VU25-F1
#
_cell.length_a   1.000
_cell.length_b   1.000
_cell.length_c   1.000
_cell.angle_alpha   90.00
_cell.angle_beta   90.00
_cell.angle_gamma   90.00
#
_symmetry.space_group_name_H-M   'P 1'
#
loop_
_entity.id
_entity.type
_entity.pdbx_description
1 polymer ?
#
loop_
_entity_poly.entity_id
_entity_poly.type
_entity_poly.pdbx_seq_one_letter_code
_entity_poly.pdbx_strand_id
1 'polypeptide(L)'
;MKTKSNYLLLATLIGGILFNLMFWSERLALNLLIYSVFILSITFFNSEVAKTKKFKIYAMAHLLAAVMVVVNNSDLSLATYYISFLLFVGFSHYQSIRSVWIALMATALQIIAIPATAFRRLSDLQIGNFKFRPLLRPLKYIILPIIMVFIFIGIYSGANAIFEKYASELGDSIAKILTDVFGFIFSDLSFDRFIHFGLGLALTGGLLITFYDRVFEKIELNLNEDLHRKKTKSRIKSLWNEVAGMFMGRVISKKMALKTEYIVAVISFVALNFLLLMLNGIDIWWLWLGKGKQLAETNYAA
;
A
#
# COMPACT_ATOMS: atom_id res chain seq x y z
N MET A 1 -26.98 -4.45 13.67
CA MET A 1 -25.86 -4.17 12.74
C MET A 1 -24.53 -3.78 13.41
N LYS A 2 -24.47 -3.44 14.71
CA LYS A 2 -23.22 -2.97 15.37
C LYS A 2 -22.21 -4.07 15.80
N THR A 3 -22.61 -5.33 15.96
CA THR A 3 -21.74 -6.37 16.56
C THR A 3 -20.90 -7.16 15.55
N LYS A 4 -21.38 -7.34 14.31
CA LYS A 4 -20.72 -8.17 13.28
C LYS A 4 -19.45 -7.54 12.71
N SER A 5 -19.44 -6.21 12.56
CA SER A 5 -18.25 -5.46 12.15
C SER A 5 -17.12 -5.54 13.20
N ASN A 6 -17.43 -5.81 14.47
CA ASN A 6 -16.44 -5.81 15.53
C ASN A 6 -15.57 -7.08 15.51
N TYR A 7 -16.13 -8.24 15.12
CA TYR A 7 -15.35 -9.48 15.01
C TYR A 7 -14.30 -9.41 13.91
N LEU A 8 -14.64 -8.90 12.71
CA LEU A 8 -13.67 -8.78 11.61
C LEU A 8 -12.56 -7.76 11.92
N LEU A 9 -12.90 -6.67 12.62
CA LEU A 9 -11.91 -5.71 13.09
C LEU A 9 -10.99 -6.33 14.15
N LEU A 10 -11.53 -7.09 15.10
CA LEU A 10 -10.74 -7.83 16.08
C LEU A 10 -9.85 -8.87 15.41
N ALA A 11 -10.39 -9.64 14.46
CA ALA A 11 -9.62 -10.60 13.67
C ALA A 11 -8.52 -9.92 12.84
N THR A 12 -8.78 -8.70 12.33
CA THR A 12 -7.76 -7.90 11.65
C THR A 12 -6.63 -7.52 12.60
N LEU A 13 -6.96 -7.13 13.83
CA LEU A 13 -5.97 -6.81 14.86
C LEU A 13 -5.15 -8.04 15.25
N ILE A 14 -5.81 -9.17 15.52
CA ILE A 14 -5.17 -10.45 15.82
C ILE A 14 -4.27 -10.89 14.66
N GLY A 15 -4.75 -10.79 13.42
CA GLY A 15 -3.97 -11.16 12.24
C GLY A 15 -2.79 -10.24 12.01
N GLY A 16 -2.88 -8.94 12.32
CA GLY A 16 -1.73 -8.04 12.31
C GLY A 16 -0.68 -8.40 13.36
N ILE A 17 -1.10 -8.80 14.57
CA ILE A 17 -0.19 -9.29 15.62
C ILE A 17 0.47 -10.59 15.15
N LEU A 18 -0.33 -11.54 14.65
CA LEU A 18 0.14 -12.83 14.18
C LEU A 18 1.10 -12.65 13.00
N PHE A 19 0.80 -11.74 12.08
CA PHE A 19 1.69 -11.38 10.98
C PHE A 19 3.04 -10.86 11.49
N ASN A 20 3.02 -9.92 12.45
CA ASN A 20 4.23 -9.37 13.02
C ASN A 20 5.07 -10.41 13.79
N LEU A 21 4.44 -11.37 14.46
CA LEU A 21 5.16 -12.44 15.16
C LEU A 21 5.71 -13.49 14.19
N MET A 22 4.97 -13.81 13.13
CA MET A 22 5.30 -14.90 12.21
C MET A 22 6.21 -14.48 11.05
N PHE A 23 6.25 -13.21 10.66
CA PHE A 23 7.00 -12.79 9.47
C PHE A 23 8.14 -11.81 9.78
N TRP A 24 8.29 -11.39 11.03
CA TRP A 24 9.40 -10.53 11.43
C TRP A 24 10.70 -11.33 11.56
N SER A 25 11.59 -11.22 10.57
CA SER A 25 12.89 -11.92 10.53
C SER A 25 12.81 -13.45 10.58
N GLU A 26 11.66 -14.01 10.22
CA GLU A 26 11.37 -15.44 10.28
C GLU A 26 11.27 -16.07 8.88
N ARG A 27 11.43 -17.40 8.81
CA ARG A 27 11.29 -18.15 7.56
C ARG A 27 9.82 -18.26 7.13
N LEU A 28 9.57 -18.11 5.83
CA LEU A 28 8.20 -18.05 5.31
C LEU A 28 7.42 -19.37 5.43
N ALA A 29 8.08 -20.53 5.33
CA ALA A 29 7.44 -21.83 5.08
C ALA A 29 6.20 -22.15 5.96
N LEU A 30 6.42 -22.60 7.20
CA LEU A 30 5.32 -22.96 8.11
C LEU A 30 4.43 -21.76 8.45
N ASN A 31 5.03 -20.57 8.48
CA ASN A 31 4.37 -19.33 8.86
C ASN A 31 3.28 -18.94 7.85
N LEU A 32 3.52 -19.16 6.56
CA LEU A 32 2.51 -19.01 5.51
C LEU A 32 1.34 -19.99 5.69
N LEU A 33 1.62 -21.26 6.02
CA LEU A 33 0.55 -22.24 6.27
C LEU A 33 -0.32 -21.86 7.47
N ILE A 34 0.29 -21.49 8.59
CA ILE A 34 -0.45 -21.08 9.80
C ILE A 34 -1.29 -19.83 9.49
N TYR A 35 -0.72 -18.86 8.78
CA TYR A 35 -1.42 -17.64 8.39
C TYR A 35 -2.59 -17.93 7.44
N SER A 36 -2.42 -18.83 6.46
CA SER A 36 -3.51 -19.29 5.58
C SER A 36 -4.65 -19.94 6.36
N VAL A 37 -4.34 -20.82 7.31
CA VAL A 37 -5.35 -21.48 8.15
C VAL A 37 -6.11 -20.46 8.98
N PHE A 38 -5.41 -19.47 9.53
CA PHE A 38 -6.04 -18.35 10.25
C PHE A 38 -7.01 -17.59 9.35
N ILE A 39 -6.57 -17.07 8.20
CA ILE A 39 -7.41 -16.31 7.28
C ILE A 39 -8.59 -17.14 6.79
N LEU A 40 -8.36 -18.40 6.42
CA LEU A 40 -9.42 -19.30 5.95
C LEU A 40 -10.47 -19.54 7.03
N SER A 41 -10.05 -19.73 8.29
CA SER A 41 -10.95 -19.92 9.42
C SER A 41 -11.84 -18.70 9.65
N ILE A 42 -11.26 -17.50 9.71
CA ILE A 42 -12.04 -16.26 9.87
C ILE A 42 -13.02 -16.08 8.70
N THR A 43 -12.57 -16.29 7.46
CA THR A 43 -13.41 -16.18 6.25
C THR A 43 -14.53 -17.22 6.22
N PHE A 44 -14.27 -18.43 6.71
CA PHE A 44 -15.28 -19.49 6.82
C PHE A 44 -16.39 -19.14 7.82
N PHE A 45 -16.02 -18.60 8.99
CA PHE A 45 -16.97 -18.16 10.02
C PHE A 45 -17.67 -16.85 9.68
N ASN A 46 -17.16 -16.09 8.71
CA ASN A 46 -17.82 -14.88 8.23
C ASN A 46 -19.16 -15.24 7.57
N SER A 47 -20.28 -14.78 8.16
CA SER A 47 -21.62 -15.01 7.64
C SER A 47 -21.88 -14.36 6.27
N GLU A 48 -21.13 -13.32 5.89
CA GLU A 48 -21.31 -12.57 4.63
C GLU A 48 -20.73 -13.29 3.41
N VAL A 49 -19.84 -14.25 3.64
CA VAL A 49 -19.24 -15.09 2.59
C VAL A 49 -20.14 -16.30 2.37
N ALA A 50 -20.71 -16.47 1.17
CA ALA A 50 -21.44 -17.70 0.84
C ALA A 50 -20.48 -18.87 0.65
N LYS A 51 -20.78 -20.02 1.24
CA LYS A 51 -19.93 -21.21 1.25
C LYS A 51 -20.20 -22.08 0.02
N THR A 52 -20.10 -21.46 -1.17
CA THR A 52 -20.37 -22.09 -2.46
C THR A 52 -19.36 -23.19 -2.79
N LYS A 53 -19.65 -24.03 -3.79
CA LYS A 53 -18.67 -25.02 -4.31
C LYS A 53 -17.39 -24.33 -4.76
N LYS A 54 -17.49 -23.17 -5.44
CA LYS A 54 -16.32 -22.37 -5.85
C LYS A 54 -15.45 -21.99 -4.65
N PHE A 55 -16.04 -21.44 -3.60
CA PHE A 55 -15.32 -21.09 -2.37
C PHE A 55 -14.54 -22.29 -1.82
N LYS A 56 -15.18 -23.46 -1.69
CA LYS A 56 -14.54 -24.68 -1.16
C LYS A 56 -13.37 -25.15 -2.03
N ILE A 57 -13.51 -25.10 -3.36
CA ILE A 57 -12.46 -25.50 -4.31
C ILE A 57 -11.24 -24.60 -4.16
N TYR A 58 -11.42 -23.28 -4.19
CA TYR A 58 -10.30 -22.34 -4.07
C TYR A 58 -9.66 -22.36 -2.67
N ALA A 59 -10.46 -22.56 -1.61
CA ALA A 59 -9.95 -22.75 -0.26
C ALA A 59 -9.06 -24.01 -0.15
N MET A 60 -9.51 -25.14 -0.70
CA MET A 60 -8.74 -26.38 -0.72
C MET A 60 -7.48 -26.26 -1.57
N ALA A 61 -7.58 -25.67 -2.77
CA ALA A 61 -6.44 -25.44 -3.65
C ALA A 61 -5.38 -24.55 -2.97
N HIS A 62 -5.80 -23.52 -2.25
CA HIS A 62 -4.89 -22.66 -1.51
C HIS A 62 -4.23 -23.38 -0.33
N LEU A 63 -4.98 -24.17 0.45
CA LEU A 63 -4.39 -24.99 1.52
C LEU A 63 -3.37 -25.99 0.98
N LEU A 64 -3.67 -26.64 -0.15
CA LEU A 64 -2.71 -27.53 -0.81
C LEU A 64 -1.43 -26.78 -1.21
N ALA A 65 -1.58 -25.58 -1.80
CA ALA A 65 -0.42 -24.75 -2.15
C ALA A 65 0.40 -24.36 -0.91
N ALA A 66 -0.25 -24.03 0.21
CA ALA A 66 0.42 -23.73 1.48
C ALA A 66 1.18 -24.94 2.05
N VAL A 67 0.61 -26.14 1.98
CA VAL A 67 1.32 -27.37 2.35
C VAL A 67 2.52 -27.62 1.44
N MET A 68 2.38 -27.39 0.13
CA MET A 68 3.47 -27.55 -0.82
C MET A 68 4.62 -26.57 -0.59
N VAL A 69 4.35 -25.36 -0.08
CA VAL A 69 5.41 -24.45 0.36
C VAL A 69 6.20 -25.02 1.53
N VAL A 70 5.53 -25.67 2.49
CA VAL A 70 6.21 -26.31 3.63
C VAL A 70 7.07 -27.50 3.19
N VAL A 71 6.59 -28.29 2.23
CA VAL A 71 7.28 -29.50 1.76
C VAL A 71 8.43 -29.18 0.82
N ASN A 72 8.20 -28.32 -0.19
CA ASN A 72 9.16 -28.08 -1.27
C ASN A 72 10.01 -26.82 -1.04
N ASN A 73 9.45 -25.79 -0.39
CA ASN A 73 10.10 -24.50 -0.13
C ASN A 73 10.86 -23.92 -1.34
N SER A 74 10.32 -24.09 -2.54
CA SER A 74 10.87 -23.55 -3.78
C SER A 74 10.21 -22.22 -4.15
N ASP A 75 10.90 -21.37 -4.90
CA ASP A 75 10.35 -20.09 -5.37
C ASP A 75 9.05 -20.27 -6.16
N LEU A 76 8.94 -21.35 -6.94
CA LEU A 76 7.72 -21.68 -7.68
C LEU A 76 6.56 -22.04 -6.73
N SER A 77 6.83 -22.78 -5.65
CA SER A 77 5.81 -23.09 -4.64
C SER A 77 5.33 -21.81 -3.94
N LEU A 78 6.26 -20.89 -3.64
CA LEU A 78 5.96 -19.59 -3.03
C LEU A 78 5.10 -18.71 -3.95
N ALA A 79 5.46 -18.63 -5.24
CA ALA A 79 4.67 -17.89 -6.23
C ALA A 79 3.25 -18.47 -6.39
N THR A 80 3.14 -19.80 -6.46
CA THR A 80 1.85 -20.51 -6.55
C THR A 80 1.00 -20.26 -5.31
N TYR A 81 1.61 -20.24 -4.13
CA TYR A 81 0.94 -19.89 -2.88
C TYR A 81 0.30 -18.50 -2.97
N TYR A 82 1.05 -17.45 -3.35
CA TYR A 82 0.51 -16.10 -3.40
C TYR A 82 -0.61 -15.95 -4.43
N ILE A 83 -0.47 -16.57 -5.61
CA ILE A 83 -1.52 -16.57 -6.64
C ILE A 83 -2.78 -17.27 -6.11
N SER A 84 -2.64 -18.47 -5.54
CA SER A 84 -3.77 -19.21 -5.00
C SER A 84 -4.44 -18.46 -3.83
N PHE A 85 -3.67 -17.74 -3.04
CA PHE A 85 -4.17 -16.94 -1.92
C PHE A 85 -5.02 -15.77 -2.39
N LEU A 86 -4.53 -15.01 -3.37
CA LEU A 86 -5.27 -13.90 -3.97
C LEU A 86 -6.57 -14.39 -4.61
N LEU A 87 -6.55 -15.53 -5.29
CA LEU A 87 -7.76 -16.13 -5.87
C LEU A 87 -8.74 -16.61 -4.80
N PHE A 88 -8.25 -17.27 -3.75
CA PHE A 88 -9.09 -17.68 -2.62
C PHE A 88 -9.82 -16.49 -2.00
N VAL A 89 -9.10 -15.41 -1.69
CA VAL A 89 -9.69 -14.20 -1.12
C VAL A 89 -10.65 -13.53 -2.10
N GLY A 90 -10.25 -13.41 -3.38
CA GLY A 90 -11.08 -12.83 -4.42
C GLY A 90 -12.43 -13.51 -4.60
N PHE A 91 -12.44 -14.84 -4.73
CA PHE A 91 -13.69 -15.60 -4.85
C PHE A 91 -14.46 -15.72 -3.53
N SER A 92 -13.81 -15.49 -2.38
CA SER A 92 -14.50 -15.39 -1.09
C SER A 92 -15.27 -14.07 -0.98
N HIS A 93 -14.65 -12.95 -1.38
CA HIS A 93 -15.22 -11.61 -1.29
C HIS A 93 -16.17 -11.25 -2.43
N TYR A 94 -15.87 -11.70 -3.65
CA TYR A 94 -16.58 -11.33 -4.88
C TYR A 94 -17.14 -12.58 -5.57
N GLN A 95 -18.28 -13.04 -5.08
CA GLN A 95 -18.76 -14.39 -5.40
C GLN A 95 -19.44 -14.49 -6.76
N SER A 96 -19.91 -13.36 -7.31
CA SER A 96 -20.52 -13.31 -8.64
C SER A 96 -19.50 -13.11 -9.76
N ILE A 97 -18.22 -12.84 -9.42
CA ILE A 97 -17.13 -12.78 -10.40
C ILE A 97 -16.96 -14.15 -11.06
N ARG A 98 -16.84 -14.16 -12.39
CA ARG A 98 -16.67 -15.37 -13.19
C ARG A 98 -15.22 -15.55 -13.59
N SER A 99 -14.56 -14.46 -13.96
CA SER A 99 -13.18 -14.42 -14.45
C SER A 99 -12.16 -14.46 -13.32
N VAL A 100 -11.22 -15.40 -13.45
CA VAL A 100 -10.05 -15.54 -12.57
C VAL A 100 -9.20 -14.26 -12.57
N TRP A 101 -9.04 -13.63 -13.73
CA TRP A 101 -8.25 -12.40 -13.87
C TRP A 101 -8.87 -11.23 -13.11
N ILE A 102 -10.20 -11.08 -13.20
CA ILE A 102 -10.90 -9.99 -12.50
C ILE A 102 -10.86 -10.23 -10.98
N ALA A 103 -11.00 -11.47 -10.51
CA ALA A 103 -10.87 -11.80 -9.09
C ALA A 103 -9.47 -11.45 -8.55
N LEU A 104 -8.41 -11.79 -9.30
CA LEU A 104 -7.03 -11.49 -8.93
C LEU A 104 -6.80 -9.98 -8.87
N MET A 105 -7.19 -9.23 -9.91
CA MET A 105 -7.02 -7.77 -9.94
C MET A 105 -7.82 -7.07 -8.85
N ALA A 106 -9.07 -7.48 -8.62
CA ALA A 106 -9.92 -6.90 -7.58
C ALA A 106 -9.29 -7.08 -6.19
N THR A 107 -8.75 -8.26 -5.91
CA THR A 107 -8.10 -8.57 -4.63
C THR A 107 -6.79 -7.80 -4.45
N ALA A 108 -5.94 -7.77 -5.49
CA ALA A 108 -4.68 -7.02 -5.45
C ALA A 108 -4.93 -5.53 -5.22
N LEU A 109 -5.88 -4.95 -5.95
CA LEU A 109 -6.28 -3.55 -5.79
C LEU A 109 -6.88 -3.28 -4.40
N GLN A 110 -7.69 -4.21 -3.89
CA GLN A 110 -8.23 -4.11 -2.53
C GLN A 110 -7.10 -3.99 -1.51
N ILE A 111 -6.11 -4.91 -1.54
CA ILE A 111 -4.93 -4.94 -0.64
C ILE A 111 -4.15 -3.62 -0.68
N ILE A 112 -3.96 -3.05 -1.87
CA ILE A 112 -3.24 -1.77 -2.02
C ILE A 112 -4.11 -0.59 -1.55
N ALA A 113 -5.43 -0.69 -1.68
CA ALA A 113 -6.37 0.38 -1.33
C ALA A 113 -6.77 0.44 0.16
N ILE A 114 -6.49 -0.57 0.99
CA ILE A 114 -6.87 -0.53 2.43
C ILE A 114 -6.29 0.66 3.15
N PRO A 115 -4.99 0.98 3.09
CA PRO A 115 -4.47 2.13 3.83
C PRO A 115 -5.23 3.42 3.51
N ALA A 116 -5.52 3.65 2.22
CA ALA A 116 -6.28 4.81 1.77
C ALA A 116 -7.75 4.80 2.23
N THR A 117 -8.41 3.63 2.21
CA THR A 117 -9.82 3.51 2.60
C THR A 117 -10.00 3.51 4.13
N ALA A 118 -9.10 2.87 4.87
CA ALA A 118 -9.03 2.90 6.33
C ALA A 118 -8.81 4.33 6.83
N PHE A 119 -7.89 5.07 6.23
CA PHE A 119 -7.66 6.48 6.55
C PHE A 119 -8.90 7.35 6.37
N ARG A 120 -9.68 7.11 5.29
CA ARG A 120 -10.96 7.81 5.08
C ARG A 120 -11.97 7.48 6.17
N ARG A 121 -12.16 6.20 6.48
CA ARG A 121 -13.10 5.79 7.53
C ARG A 121 -12.67 6.30 8.91
N LEU A 122 -11.37 6.30 9.21
CA LEU A 122 -10.82 6.89 10.43
C LEU A 122 -11.06 8.40 10.52
N SER A 123 -10.98 9.11 9.39
CA SER A 123 -11.28 10.55 9.34
C SER A 123 -12.75 10.90 9.61
N ASP A 124 -13.65 9.92 9.42
CA ASP A 124 -15.08 10.03 9.72
C ASP A 124 -15.44 9.56 11.14
N LEU A 125 -14.52 8.86 11.83
CA LEU A 125 -14.70 8.45 13.23
C LEU A 125 -14.60 9.66 14.17
N GLN A 126 -15.56 9.75 15.09
CA GLN A 126 -15.56 10.68 16.22
C GLN A 126 -15.41 9.86 17.49
N ILE A 127 -14.32 10.09 18.23
CA ILE A 127 -14.11 9.49 19.54
C ILE A 127 -14.42 10.57 20.58
N GLY A 128 -15.60 10.50 21.19
CA GLY A 128 -16.10 11.56 22.08
C GLY A 128 -16.19 12.89 21.35
N ASN A 129 -15.56 13.93 21.89
CA ASN A 129 -15.51 15.28 21.30
C ASN A 129 -14.37 15.49 20.30
N PHE A 130 -13.47 14.51 20.13
CA PHE A 130 -12.28 14.66 19.29
C PHE A 130 -12.60 14.27 17.83
N LYS A 131 -12.40 15.21 16.91
CA LYS A 131 -12.61 15.03 15.47
C LYS A 131 -11.24 14.85 14.80
N PHE A 132 -11.01 13.71 14.14
CA PHE A 132 -9.75 13.45 13.41
C PHE A 132 -9.67 14.15 12.04
N ARG A 133 -10.82 14.53 11.50
CA ARG A 133 -10.95 15.20 10.20
C ARG A 133 -10.05 16.44 9.98
N PRO A 134 -9.88 17.41 10.91
CA PRO A 134 -9.01 18.57 10.69
C PRO A 134 -7.52 18.20 10.55
N LEU A 135 -7.04 17.22 11.30
CA LEU A 135 -5.63 16.79 11.27
C LEU A 135 -5.26 16.06 9.97
N LEU A 136 -6.20 15.30 9.42
CA LEU A 136 -5.99 14.49 8.21
C LEU A 136 -6.27 15.23 6.89
N ARG A 137 -6.89 16.43 6.95
CA ARG A 137 -7.19 17.28 5.78
C ARG A 137 -5.97 17.73 4.96
N PRO A 138 -4.86 18.20 5.55
CA PRO A 138 -3.72 18.72 4.79
C PRO A 138 -2.95 17.61 4.05
N LEU A 139 -3.01 16.37 4.55
CA LEU A 139 -2.18 15.27 4.04
C LEU A 139 -2.35 15.04 2.53
N LYS A 140 -3.57 15.19 1.99
CA LYS A 140 -3.86 15.04 0.55
C LYS A 140 -3.13 16.06 -0.35
N TYR A 141 -2.71 17.21 0.19
CA TYR A 141 -1.96 18.22 -0.58
C TYR A 141 -0.45 17.96 -0.57
N ILE A 142 0.02 17.16 0.39
CA ILE A 142 1.45 16.98 0.68
C ILE A 142 1.96 15.62 0.16
N ILE A 143 1.11 14.59 0.10
CA ILE A 143 1.52 13.24 -0.35
C ILE A 143 2.16 13.27 -1.74
N LEU A 144 1.51 13.89 -2.75
CA LEU A 144 2.02 13.87 -4.12
C LEU A 144 3.33 14.67 -4.27
N PRO A 145 3.45 15.91 -3.75
CA PRO A 145 4.73 16.62 -3.75
C PRO A 145 5.86 15.85 -3.07
N ILE A 146 5.60 15.21 -1.91
CA ILE A 146 6.60 14.41 -1.22
C ILE A 146 7.08 13.24 -2.08
N ILE A 147 6.15 12.48 -2.68
CA ILE A 147 6.50 11.36 -3.58
C ILE A 147 7.37 11.86 -4.73
N MET A 148 7.01 12.99 -5.34
CA MET A 148 7.81 13.59 -6.42
C MET A 148 9.21 13.97 -5.94
N VAL A 149 9.33 14.63 -4.78
CA VAL A 149 10.64 15.00 -4.22
C VAL A 149 11.51 13.77 -3.97
N PHE A 150 10.96 12.69 -3.39
CA PHE A 150 11.73 11.45 -3.17
C PHE A 150 12.20 10.80 -4.48
N ILE A 151 11.34 10.77 -5.50
CA ILE A 151 11.72 10.25 -6.84
C ILE A 151 12.90 11.06 -7.39
N PHE A 152 12.82 12.39 -7.33
CA PHE A 152 13.88 13.25 -7.86
C PHE A 152 15.16 13.21 -7.01
N ILE A 153 15.06 13.06 -5.68
CA ILE A 153 16.22 12.80 -4.83
C ILE A 153 16.93 11.52 -5.30
N GLY A 154 16.18 10.44 -5.55
CA GLY A 154 16.76 9.18 -6.04
C GLY A 154 17.42 9.29 -7.42
N ILE A 155 16.81 10.04 -8.34
CA ILE A 155 17.40 10.29 -9.67
C ILE A 155 18.69 11.10 -9.52
N TYR A 156 18.69 12.16 -8.72
CA TYR A 156 19.85 13.03 -8.54
C TYR A 156 20.97 12.36 -7.74
N SER A 157 20.64 11.53 -6.75
CA SER A 157 21.64 10.73 -6.02
C SER A 157 22.31 9.72 -6.95
N GLY A 158 21.57 9.11 -7.87
CA GLY A 158 22.15 8.22 -8.88
C GLY A 158 23.06 8.94 -9.90
N ALA A 159 22.93 10.26 -10.04
CA ALA A 159 23.68 11.05 -11.02
C ALA A 159 24.89 11.79 -10.42
N ASN A 160 24.93 12.04 -9.11
CA ASN A 160 25.97 12.82 -8.45
C ASN A 160 26.35 12.24 -7.08
N ALA A 161 27.58 11.75 -6.93
CA ALA A 161 28.09 11.11 -5.72
C ALA A 161 28.15 12.03 -4.49
N ILE A 162 28.37 13.34 -4.69
CA ILE A 162 28.36 14.32 -3.58
C ILE A 162 26.93 14.53 -3.10
N PHE A 163 25.99 14.66 -4.03
CA PHE A 163 24.57 14.75 -3.70
C PHE A 163 24.06 13.47 -3.03
N GLU A 164 24.50 12.28 -3.49
CA GLU A 164 24.21 10.99 -2.87
C GLU A 164 24.59 10.98 -1.38
N LYS A 165 25.80 11.46 -1.05
CA LYS A 165 26.25 11.55 0.34
C LYS A 165 25.30 12.40 1.18
N TYR A 166 24.98 13.62 0.74
CA TYR A 166 24.05 14.49 1.48
C TYR A 166 22.64 13.91 1.57
N ALA A 167 22.16 13.26 0.51
CA ALA A 167 20.86 12.58 0.51
C ALA A 167 20.83 11.43 1.53
N SER A 168 21.91 10.65 1.61
CA SER A 168 22.05 9.57 2.60
C SER A 168 22.10 10.10 4.04
N GLU A 169 22.89 11.12 4.32
CA GLU A 169 22.99 11.75 5.65
C GLU A 169 21.64 12.35 6.11
N LEU A 170 20.90 12.95 5.18
CA LEU A 170 19.55 13.45 5.43
C LEU A 170 18.57 12.30 5.72
N GLY A 171 18.66 11.20 4.96
CA GLY A 171 17.91 9.98 5.19
C GLY A 171 18.17 9.39 6.59
N ASP A 172 19.43 9.24 6.96
CA ASP A 172 19.87 8.72 8.26
C ASP A 172 19.41 9.62 9.41
N SER A 173 19.48 10.95 9.22
CA SER A 173 19.01 11.91 10.21
C SER A 173 17.50 11.82 10.44
N ILE A 174 16.71 11.70 9.35
CA ILE A 174 15.26 11.48 9.44
C ILE A 174 14.96 10.15 10.14
N ALA A 175 15.64 9.08 9.75
CA ALA A 175 15.47 7.76 10.34
C ALA A 175 15.77 7.77 11.85
N LYS A 176 16.85 8.44 12.26
CA LYS A 176 17.23 8.61 13.67
C LYS A 176 16.16 9.37 14.44
N ILE A 177 15.69 10.52 13.95
CA ILE A 177 14.63 11.30 14.62
C ILE A 177 13.36 10.46 14.78
N LEU A 178 12.94 9.73 13.73
CA LEU A 178 11.77 8.86 13.80
C LEU A 178 11.96 7.75 14.84
N THR A 179 13.14 7.14 14.88
CA THR A 179 13.47 6.08 15.84
C THR A 179 13.51 6.61 17.27
N ASP A 180 14.11 7.78 17.52
CA ASP A 180 14.22 8.40 18.84
C ASP A 180 12.84 8.83 19.36
N VAL A 181 12.03 9.49 18.54
CA VAL A 181 10.65 9.88 18.90
C VAL A 181 9.80 8.64 19.16
N PHE A 182 9.94 7.60 18.35
CA PHE A 182 9.18 6.37 18.54
C PHE A 182 9.63 5.61 19.79
N GLY A 183 10.94 5.50 20.02
CA GLY A 183 11.52 4.87 21.21
C GLY A 183 11.17 5.60 22.51
N PHE A 184 11.01 6.92 22.46
CA PHE A 184 10.47 7.71 23.59
C PHE A 184 9.03 7.32 23.93
N ILE A 185 8.19 7.04 22.93
CA ILE A 185 6.77 6.66 23.13
C ILE A 185 6.64 5.15 23.44
N PHE A 186 7.49 4.32 22.84
CA PHE A 186 7.47 2.87 22.92
C PHE A 186 8.90 2.33 23.17
N SER A 187 9.27 2.18 24.44
CA SER A 187 10.64 1.79 24.84
C SER A 187 11.08 0.40 24.35
N ASP A 188 10.13 -0.53 24.20
CA ASP A 188 10.41 -1.93 23.87
C ASP A 188 10.13 -2.29 22.40
N LEU A 189 9.65 -1.34 21.60
CA LEU A 189 9.25 -1.58 20.21
C LEU A 189 10.09 -0.76 19.23
N SER A 190 10.84 -1.44 18.37
CA SER A 190 11.55 -0.76 17.28
C SER A 190 10.57 -0.17 16.27
N PHE A 191 10.95 0.98 15.70
CA PHE A 191 10.16 1.66 14.67
C PHE A 191 9.88 0.76 13.46
N ASP A 192 10.88 -0.01 13.02
CA ASP A 192 10.74 -0.95 11.90
C ASP A 192 9.69 -2.04 12.18
N ARG A 193 9.67 -2.57 13.41
CA ARG A 193 8.70 -3.58 13.83
C ARG A 193 7.29 -2.99 13.93
N PHE A 194 7.16 -1.72 14.30
CA PHE A 194 5.89 -1.01 14.26
C PHE A 194 5.38 -0.83 12.83
N ILE A 195 6.25 -0.45 11.88
CA ILE A 195 5.87 -0.40 10.45
C ILE A 195 5.43 -1.77 9.97
N HIS A 196 6.19 -2.82 10.28
CA HIS A 196 5.86 -4.19 9.89
C HIS A 196 4.51 -4.65 10.47
N PHE A 197 4.21 -4.30 11.72
CA PHE A 197 2.90 -4.51 12.30
C PHE A 197 1.79 -3.74 11.57
N GLY A 198 2.02 -2.47 11.23
CA GLY A 198 1.10 -1.66 10.43
C GLY A 198 0.82 -2.25 9.04
N LEU A 199 1.85 -2.80 8.38
CA LEU A 199 1.72 -3.55 7.13
C LEU A 199 0.91 -4.83 7.34
N GLY A 200 1.16 -5.55 8.43
CA GLY A 200 0.36 -6.73 8.82
C GLY A 200 -1.11 -6.41 9.02
N LEU A 201 -1.43 -5.29 9.69
CA LEU A 201 -2.81 -4.81 9.84
C LEU A 201 -3.44 -4.45 8.50
N ALA A 202 -2.72 -3.73 7.63
CA ALA A 202 -3.21 -3.35 6.31
C ALA A 202 -3.48 -4.59 5.44
N LEU A 203 -2.54 -5.53 5.41
CA LEU A 203 -2.64 -6.79 4.68
C LEU A 203 -3.82 -7.62 5.20
N THR A 204 -3.86 -7.90 6.51
CA THR A 204 -4.95 -8.68 7.14
C THR A 204 -6.31 -8.02 6.88
N GLY A 205 -6.38 -6.69 7.04
CA GLY A 205 -7.60 -5.93 6.79
C GLY A 205 -8.08 -6.07 5.35
N GLY A 206 -7.17 -6.15 4.39
CA GLY A 206 -7.50 -6.42 2.99
C GLY A 206 -7.98 -7.81 2.68
N LEU A 207 -7.42 -8.78 3.38
CA LEU A 207 -7.75 -10.18 3.20
C LEU A 207 -9.08 -10.54 3.86
N LEU A 208 -9.49 -9.83 4.91
CA LEU A 208 -10.70 -10.16 5.70
C LEU A 208 -11.88 -9.20 5.47
N ILE A 209 -11.63 -7.92 5.20
CA ILE A 209 -12.67 -6.90 5.15
C ILE A 209 -12.82 -6.38 3.72
N THR A 210 -14.02 -6.57 3.16
CA THR A 210 -14.40 -5.95 1.89
C THR A 210 -14.67 -4.46 2.07
N PHE A 211 -13.63 -3.64 1.93
CA PHE A 211 -13.78 -2.18 1.96
C PHE A 211 -14.32 -1.60 0.64
N TYR A 212 -14.37 -2.41 -0.42
CA TYR A 212 -14.73 -1.98 -1.76
C TYR A 212 -16.18 -2.33 -2.13
N ASP A 213 -16.88 -1.39 -2.78
CA ASP A 213 -18.32 -1.42 -3.14
C ASP A 213 -18.70 -2.45 -4.23
N ARG A 214 -18.06 -3.63 -4.23
CA ARG A 214 -18.29 -4.72 -5.19
C ARG A 214 -18.32 -4.22 -6.64
N VAL A 215 -17.55 -3.18 -6.96
CA VAL A 215 -17.69 -2.48 -8.24
C VAL A 215 -17.20 -3.35 -9.38
N PHE A 216 -16.09 -4.07 -9.20
CA PHE A 216 -15.60 -5.05 -10.18
C PHE A 216 -16.64 -6.14 -10.44
N GLU A 217 -17.28 -6.64 -9.38
CA GLU A 217 -18.38 -7.60 -9.50
C GLU A 217 -19.57 -7.00 -10.28
N LYS A 218 -19.96 -5.74 -10.00
CA LYS A 218 -21.01 -5.04 -10.75
C LYS A 218 -20.63 -4.77 -12.20
N ILE A 219 -19.38 -4.43 -12.48
CA ILE A 219 -18.90 -4.20 -13.85
C ILE A 219 -19.01 -5.51 -14.63
N GLU A 220 -18.45 -6.59 -14.10
CA GLU A 220 -18.44 -7.88 -14.77
C GLU A 220 -19.85 -8.45 -14.97
N LEU A 221 -20.74 -8.28 -13.99
CA LEU A 221 -22.14 -8.68 -14.14
C LEU A 221 -22.88 -7.94 -15.27
N ASN A 222 -22.43 -6.75 -15.65
CA ASN A 222 -22.99 -5.97 -16.76
C ASN A 222 -22.28 -6.25 -18.10
N LEU A 223 -21.23 -7.07 -18.12
CA LEU A 223 -20.57 -7.51 -19.34
C LEU A 223 -21.30 -8.74 -19.90
N ASN A 224 -21.55 -8.70 -21.20
CA ASN A 224 -22.00 -9.87 -21.95
C ASN A 224 -20.78 -10.53 -22.60
N GLU A 225 -20.84 -11.85 -22.78
CA GLU A 225 -19.81 -12.63 -23.48
C GLU A 225 -19.74 -12.30 -24.98
N ASP A 226 -20.80 -11.67 -25.53
CA ASP A 226 -20.87 -11.27 -26.93
C ASP A 226 -20.23 -9.89 -27.16
N LEU A 227 -19.22 -9.87 -28.04
CA LEU A 227 -18.51 -8.66 -28.44
C LEU A 227 -19.36 -7.80 -29.39
N HIS A 228 -20.17 -6.90 -28.83
CA HIS A 228 -20.90 -5.92 -29.62
C HIS A 228 -20.09 -4.62 -29.79
N ARG A 229 -19.87 -4.20 -31.04
CA ARG A 229 -19.32 -2.88 -31.35
C ARG A 229 -20.33 -1.79 -30.93
N LYS A 230 -20.16 -1.21 -29.75
CA LYS A 230 -20.88 0.00 -29.34
C LYS A 230 -20.04 1.23 -29.65
N LYS A 231 -20.53 2.10 -30.55
CA LYS A 231 -19.95 3.42 -30.80
C LYS A 231 -20.30 4.31 -29.59
N THR A 232 -19.38 4.44 -28.64
CA THR A 232 -19.66 5.19 -27.42
C THR A 232 -19.76 6.69 -27.74
N LYS A 233 -20.91 7.31 -27.45
CA LYS A 233 -21.05 8.78 -27.42
C LYS A 233 -20.75 9.37 -26.04
N SER A 234 -20.70 8.53 -25.01
CA SER A 234 -20.42 8.91 -23.63
C SER A 234 -18.99 8.51 -23.28
N ARG A 235 -18.29 9.42 -22.59
CA ARG A 235 -16.96 9.23 -22.00
C ARG A 235 -17.05 8.02 -21.06
N ILE A 236 -16.71 6.82 -21.56
CA ILE A 236 -16.69 5.60 -20.75
C ILE A 236 -15.91 5.95 -19.49
N LYS A 237 -16.54 5.76 -18.32
CA LYS A 237 -15.81 5.76 -17.06
C LYS A 237 -14.82 4.62 -17.16
N SER A 238 -13.61 4.96 -17.62
CA SER A 238 -12.52 4.01 -17.75
C SER A 238 -12.31 3.32 -16.41
N LEU A 239 -11.97 2.03 -16.41
CA LEU A 239 -11.53 1.33 -15.20
C LEU A 239 -10.48 2.16 -14.44
N TRP A 240 -9.64 2.90 -15.17
CA TRP A 240 -8.68 3.86 -14.62
C TRP A 240 -9.31 4.99 -13.81
N ASN A 241 -10.48 5.51 -14.20
CA ASN A 241 -11.19 6.55 -13.45
C ASN A 241 -11.74 5.99 -12.13
N GLU A 242 -12.17 4.73 -12.11
CA GLU A 242 -12.62 4.07 -10.89
C GLU A 242 -11.44 3.77 -9.97
N VAL A 243 -10.33 3.26 -10.52
CA VAL A 243 -9.06 3.05 -9.80
C VAL A 243 -8.54 4.36 -9.22
N ALA A 244 -8.48 5.43 -10.01
CA ALA A 244 -8.10 6.75 -9.52
C ALA A 244 -9.06 7.25 -8.43
N GLY A 245 -10.36 7.01 -8.58
CA GLY A 245 -11.36 7.28 -7.55
C GLY A 245 -11.13 6.50 -6.24
N MET A 246 -10.51 5.32 -6.28
CA MET A 246 -10.15 4.57 -5.08
C MET A 246 -9.09 5.30 -4.26
N PHE A 247 -7.98 5.70 -4.88
CA PHE A 247 -6.86 6.36 -4.19
C PHE A 247 -7.12 7.83 -3.91
N MET A 248 -7.70 8.56 -4.86
CA MET A 248 -7.91 10.00 -4.76
C MET A 248 -9.31 10.38 -4.27
N GLY A 249 -10.26 9.45 -4.25
CA GLY A 249 -11.60 9.70 -3.71
C GLY A 249 -12.37 10.68 -4.60
N ARG A 250 -13.35 11.36 -4.01
CA ARG A 250 -14.09 12.46 -4.70
C ARG A 250 -13.27 13.74 -4.89
N VAL A 251 -11.94 13.71 -4.74
CA VAL A 251 -11.06 14.88 -4.94
C VAL A 251 -11.07 15.32 -6.40
N ILE A 252 -11.06 14.37 -7.35
CA ILE A 252 -11.10 14.67 -8.80
C ILE A 252 -12.49 15.13 -9.26
N SER A 253 -13.56 14.73 -8.56
CA SER A 253 -14.94 14.85 -9.04
C SER A 253 -15.66 16.17 -8.66
N LYS A 254 -15.05 17.06 -7.87
CA LYS A 254 -15.71 18.31 -7.41
C LYS A 254 -15.11 19.54 -8.06
N LYS A 255 -15.91 20.61 -8.22
CA LYS A 255 -15.48 21.95 -8.71
C LYS A 255 -14.25 22.55 -8.00
N MET A 256 -13.88 22.08 -6.80
CA MET A 256 -12.66 22.47 -6.08
C MET A 256 -11.42 21.60 -6.42
N ALA A 257 -11.53 20.65 -7.35
CA ALA A 257 -10.42 19.84 -7.84
C ALA A 257 -9.32 20.72 -8.44
N LEU A 258 -9.70 21.69 -9.28
CA LEU A 258 -8.76 22.59 -9.95
C LEU A 258 -7.94 23.43 -8.95
N LYS A 259 -8.56 23.93 -7.87
CA LYS A 259 -7.84 24.64 -6.80
C LYS A 259 -6.88 23.70 -6.06
N THR A 260 -7.29 22.46 -5.84
CA THR A 260 -6.45 21.46 -5.15
C THR A 260 -5.27 21.04 -6.02
N GLU A 261 -5.51 20.79 -7.30
CA GLU A 261 -4.50 20.48 -8.31
C GLU A 261 -3.53 21.64 -8.46
N TYR A 262 -4.01 22.88 -8.54
CA TYR A 262 -3.16 24.06 -8.57
C TYR A 262 -2.26 24.16 -7.34
N ILE A 263 -2.81 24.01 -6.12
CA ILE A 263 -2.00 24.05 -4.88
C ILE A 263 -0.94 22.95 -4.90
N VAL A 264 -1.32 21.72 -5.24
CA VAL A 264 -0.39 20.59 -5.34
C VAL A 264 0.70 20.87 -6.38
N ALA A 265 0.33 21.39 -7.54
CA ALA A 265 1.26 21.73 -8.62
C ALA A 265 2.24 22.84 -8.19
N VAL A 266 1.76 23.88 -7.51
CA VAL A 266 2.61 24.96 -6.99
C VAL A 266 3.58 24.42 -5.92
N ILE A 267 3.11 23.62 -4.97
CA ILE A 267 3.97 23.02 -3.95
C ILE A 267 5.03 22.13 -4.60
N SER A 268 4.63 21.25 -5.53
CA SER A 268 5.56 20.40 -6.27
C SER A 268 6.57 21.22 -7.07
N PHE A 269 6.12 22.26 -7.76
CA PHE A 269 6.99 23.14 -8.54
C PHE A 269 8.03 23.81 -7.63
N VAL A 270 7.60 24.42 -6.52
CA VAL A 270 8.51 25.05 -5.57
C VAL A 270 9.49 24.03 -4.98
N ALA A 271 9.01 22.87 -4.54
CA ALA A 271 9.84 21.85 -3.92
C ALA A 271 10.88 21.27 -4.90
N LEU A 272 10.49 20.99 -6.14
CA LEU A 272 11.41 20.46 -7.16
C LEU A 272 12.42 21.51 -7.62
N ASN A 273 12.02 22.77 -7.76
CA ASN A 273 12.96 23.85 -8.07
C ASN A 273 13.92 24.11 -6.91
N PHE A 274 13.47 23.99 -5.66
CA PHE A 274 14.35 24.07 -4.50
C PHE A 274 15.37 22.93 -4.50
N LEU A 275 14.95 21.71 -4.85
CA LEU A 275 15.84 20.57 -4.97
C LEU A 275 16.88 20.78 -6.09
N LEU A 276 16.45 21.29 -7.25
CA LEU A 276 17.36 21.67 -8.34
C LEU A 276 18.33 22.77 -7.93
N LEU A 277 17.85 23.76 -7.17
CA LEU A 277 18.69 24.84 -6.65
C LEU A 277 19.77 24.27 -5.72
N MET A 278 19.44 23.31 -4.86
CA MET A 278 20.41 22.63 -4.01
C MET A 278 21.45 21.87 -4.83
N LEU A 279 21.02 21.09 -5.83
CA LEU A 279 21.92 20.35 -6.71
C LEU A 279 22.86 21.29 -7.47
N ASN A 280 22.31 22.31 -8.12
CA ASN A 280 23.11 23.30 -8.86
C ASN A 280 24.05 24.07 -7.91
N GLY A 281 23.62 24.36 -6.68
CA GLY A 281 24.47 24.97 -5.66
C GLY A 281 25.65 24.08 -5.29
N ILE A 282 25.43 22.78 -5.13
CA ILE A 282 26.48 21.78 -4.90
C ILE A 282 27.45 21.76 -6.09
N ASP A 283 26.94 21.72 -7.32
CA ASP A 283 27.79 21.69 -8.52
C ASP A 283 28.64 22.96 -8.66
N ILE A 284 28.06 24.14 -8.45
CA ILE A 284 28.80 25.40 -8.48
C ILE A 284 29.89 25.40 -7.41
N TRP A 285 29.58 24.95 -6.19
CA TRP A 285 30.53 24.96 -5.08
C TRP A 285 31.68 23.97 -5.27
N TRP A 286 31.36 22.74 -5.67
CA TRP A 286 32.33 21.64 -5.73
C TRP A 286 33.07 21.59 -7.06
N LEU A 287 32.39 21.80 -8.18
CA LEU A 287 32.94 21.64 -9.52
C LEU A 287 33.51 22.96 -10.07
N TRP A 288 32.80 24.08 -9.89
CA TRP A 288 33.23 25.38 -10.44
C TRP A 288 34.14 26.17 -9.51
N LEU A 289 33.81 26.26 -8.21
CA LEU A 289 34.60 27.01 -7.23
C LEU A 289 35.76 26.20 -6.64
N GLY A 290 35.96 24.96 -7.12
CA GLY A 290 37.20 24.21 -6.93
C GLY A 290 37.48 23.69 -5.51
N LYS A 291 36.56 23.87 -4.55
CA LYS A 291 36.75 23.37 -3.18
C LYS A 291 36.71 21.84 -3.07
N GLY A 292 36.30 21.14 -4.13
CA GLY A 292 36.42 19.69 -4.25
C GLY A 292 37.82 19.17 -4.61
N LYS A 293 38.68 19.99 -5.21
CA LYS A 293 40.04 19.55 -5.60
C LYS A 293 40.92 19.23 -4.39
N GLN A 294 40.74 19.94 -3.28
CA GLN A 294 41.49 19.69 -2.05
C GLN A 294 41.19 18.33 -1.38
N LEU A 295 40.03 17.70 -1.66
CA LEU A 295 39.68 16.37 -1.16
C LEU A 295 40.16 15.23 -2.08
N ALA A 296 40.36 15.51 -3.37
CA ALA A 296 40.95 14.55 -4.30
C ALA A 296 42.47 14.49 -4.14
N GLU A 297 43.16 15.63 -3.99
CA GLU A 297 44.63 15.67 -3.90
C GLU A 297 45.18 15.22 -2.54
N THR A 298 44.42 15.35 -1.45
CA THR A 298 44.85 14.87 -0.12
C THR A 298 44.83 13.35 0.03
N ASN A 299 44.10 12.62 -0.84
CA ASN A 299 44.06 11.15 -0.83
C ASN A 299 45.10 10.48 -1.76
N TYR A 300 45.86 11.26 -2.56
CA TYR A 300 46.98 10.74 -3.36
C TYR A 300 48.36 11.19 -2.84
N ALA A 301 48.40 11.97 -1.75
CA ALA A 301 49.62 12.51 -1.16
C ALA A 301 49.92 11.96 0.26
N ALA A 302 49.30 10.83 0.64
CA ALA A 302 49.62 10.06 1.84
C ALA A 302 49.78 8.58 1.51
#